data_AF-A0A965QNQ2-F1
#
_entry.id   AF-A0A965QNQ2-F1
#
_cell.length_a   1.000
_cell.length_b   1.000
_cell.length_c   1.000
_cell.angle_alpha   90.00
_cell.angle_beta   90.00
_cell.angle_gamma   90.00
#
_symmetry.space_group_name_H-M   'P 1'
#
loop_
_entity.id
_entity.type
_entity.pdbx_description
1 polymer ?
#
loop_
_entity_poly.entity_id
_entity_poly.type
_entity_poly.pdbx_seq_one_letter_code
_entity_poly.pdbx_strand_id
1 'polypeptide(L)'
;KERFLKLGINEESIEVIGSVKFDIPKQDIKPVESTPFILGASTHPGEEKILLNAFNRLQSKQDLRLVLCPRHIHRVEEVVKEVKNMRLRPKLFSDESSKDYDVCIVDSMGLLSSFYAAASISFVGGSLVPRGGHNLIEPAALGSPILIGPHVFNFEDIVQQFLNDDACIMVSNEDELLAGMKFLIDNLSMATQYARRARQIVERNKGSSEVQASYIIKQLGEKS
;
A
#
# COMPACT_ATOMS: atom_id res chain seq x y z
N LYS A 1 24.12 2.83 3.92
CA LYS A 1 25.46 3.18 4.48
C LYS A 1 26.36 1.96 4.65
N GLU A 2 26.00 0.98 5.48
CA GLU A 2 26.84 -0.21 5.75
C GLU A 2 27.31 -0.99 4.51
N ARG A 3 26.43 -1.18 3.50
CA ARG A 3 26.80 -1.86 2.24
C ARG A 3 27.93 -1.14 1.51
N PHE A 4 27.98 0.20 1.54
CA PHE A 4 29.02 1.01 0.91
C PHE A 4 30.32 1.04 1.72
N LEU A 5 30.23 1.05 3.06
CA LEU A 5 31.40 0.89 3.92
C LEU A 5 32.10 -0.46 3.68
N LYS A 6 31.32 -1.54 3.50
CA LYS A 6 31.85 -2.87 3.14
C LYS A 6 32.54 -2.92 1.77
N LEU A 7 32.28 -1.96 0.89
CA LEU A 7 32.95 -1.81 -0.41
C LEU A 7 34.21 -0.93 -0.34
N GLY A 8 34.62 -0.48 0.85
CA GLY A 8 35.82 0.33 1.06
C GLY A 8 35.63 1.82 0.79
N ILE A 9 34.38 2.30 0.68
CA ILE A 9 34.11 3.74 0.57
C ILE A 9 34.30 4.38 1.94
N ASN A 10 35.04 5.50 1.99
CA ASN A 10 35.27 6.27 3.21
C ASN A 10 33.95 6.74 3.82
N GLU A 11 33.82 6.62 5.14
CA GLU A 11 32.60 7.00 5.86
C GLU A 11 32.26 8.48 5.69
N GLU A 12 33.27 9.35 5.71
CA GLU A 12 33.14 10.80 5.48
C GLU A 12 32.59 11.13 4.08
N SER A 13 32.62 10.17 3.15
CA SER A 13 32.09 10.30 1.80
C SER A 13 30.68 9.71 1.64
N ILE A 14 30.05 9.23 2.71
CA ILE A 14 28.71 8.62 2.67
C ILE A 14 27.75 9.39 3.56
N GLU A 15 26.80 10.09 2.93
CA GLU A 15 25.70 10.77 3.60
C GLU A 15 24.35 10.12 3.24
N VAL A 16 23.46 9.95 4.22
CA VAL A 16 22.11 9.37 4.01
C VAL A 16 21.09 10.49 4.08
N ILE A 17 20.58 10.91 2.92
CA ILE A 17 19.80 12.14 2.73
C ILE A 17 18.31 11.90 2.44
N GLY A 18 17.72 10.87 3.06
CA GLY A 18 16.30 10.53 2.86
C GLY A 18 15.99 9.97 1.48
N SER A 19 14.71 9.72 1.17
CA SER A 19 14.27 9.15 -0.11
C SER A 19 13.33 10.10 -0.85
N VAL A 20 13.64 10.41 -2.11
CA VAL A 20 12.76 11.19 -3.00
C VAL A 20 11.37 10.56 -3.19
N LYS A 21 11.22 9.27 -2.87
CA LYS A 21 9.93 8.56 -2.96
C LYS A 21 8.85 9.19 -2.06
N PHE A 22 9.23 9.99 -1.06
CA PHE A 22 8.32 10.69 -0.15
C PHE A 22 7.75 12.01 -0.72
N ASP A 23 8.32 12.54 -1.79
CA ASP A 23 7.90 13.80 -2.40
C ASP A 23 6.76 13.56 -3.41
N ILE A 24 5.57 13.27 -2.89
CA ILE A 24 4.35 13.08 -3.69
C ILE A 24 3.76 14.45 -4.04
N PRO A 25 3.48 14.75 -5.33
CA PRO A 25 2.84 16.01 -5.71
C PRO A 25 1.46 16.14 -5.07
N LYS A 26 1.11 17.34 -4.60
CA LYS A 26 -0.24 17.63 -4.10
C LYS A 26 -1.25 17.44 -5.23
N GLN A 27 -2.14 16.47 -5.09
CA GLN A 27 -3.28 16.25 -5.99
C GLN A 27 -4.57 16.50 -5.21
N ASP A 28 -5.58 17.07 -5.89
CA ASP A 28 -6.94 17.16 -5.36
C ASP A 28 -7.60 15.78 -5.47
N ILE A 29 -7.40 14.95 -4.44
CA ILE A 29 -7.85 13.56 -4.41
C ILE A 29 -9.25 13.52 -3.83
N LYS A 30 -10.22 13.14 -4.67
CA LYS A 30 -11.59 12.84 -4.22
C LYS A 30 -11.67 11.38 -3.79
N PRO A 31 -12.00 11.08 -2.52
CA PRO A 31 -12.22 9.71 -2.07
C PRO A 31 -13.37 9.06 -2.85
N VAL A 32 -13.28 7.75 -3.10
CA VAL A 32 -14.40 7.01 -3.70
C VAL A 32 -15.55 6.92 -2.70
N GLU A 33 -16.77 7.21 -3.14
CA GLU A 33 -17.98 6.98 -2.35
C GLU A 33 -18.36 5.49 -2.38
N SER A 34 -18.23 4.81 -1.25
CA SER A 34 -18.54 3.38 -1.12
C SER A 34 -18.87 3.03 0.33
N THR A 35 -19.58 1.92 0.54
CA THR A 35 -19.61 1.23 1.83
C THR A 35 -18.18 0.89 2.28
N PRO A 36 -17.90 0.76 3.59
CA PRO A 36 -16.57 0.41 4.10
C PRO A 36 -15.96 -0.77 3.34
N PHE A 37 -14.66 -0.68 3.06
CA PHE A 37 -13.98 -1.69 2.25
C PHE A 37 -12.51 -1.86 2.64
N ILE A 38 -12.03 -3.08 2.43
CA ILE A 38 -10.59 -3.39 2.40
C ILE A 38 -10.12 -3.25 0.95
N LEU A 39 -8.96 -2.61 0.76
CA LEU A 39 -8.32 -2.46 -0.53
C LEU A 39 -7.15 -3.44 -0.67
N GLY A 40 -7.18 -4.30 -1.68
CA GLY A 40 -5.98 -4.96 -2.22
C GLY A 40 -5.38 -4.10 -3.32
N ALA A 41 -4.35 -3.34 -3.00
CA ALA A 41 -3.74 -2.38 -3.91
C ALA A 41 -2.55 -2.98 -4.67
N SER A 42 -2.52 -2.81 -6.00
CA SER A 42 -1.43 -3.28 -6.86
C SER A 42 -1.12 -4.77 -6.72
N THR A 43 -2.15 -5.61 -6.63
CA THR A 43 -2.01 -7.06 -6.42
C THR A 43 -1.41 -7.80 -7.62
N HIS A 44 -0.73 -8.91 -7.33
CA HIS A 44 -0.09 -9.81 -8.29
C HIS A 44 -0.65 -11.23 -8.21
N PRO A 45 -0.44 -12.06 -9.26
CA PRO A 45 -0.90 -13.45 -9.27
C PRO A 45 -0.51 -14.20 -7.99
N GLY A 46 -1.51 -14.83 -7.37
CA GLY A 46 -1.38 -15.54 -6.10
C GLY A 46 -1.80 -14.73 -4.88
N GLU A 47 -1.73 -13.39 -4.92
CA GLU A 47 -2.17 -12.55 -3.80
C GLU A 47 -3.69 -12.39 -3.76
N GLU A 48 -4.35 -12.31 -4.93
CA GLU A 48 -5.80 -12.15 -5.01
C GLU A 48 -6.52 -13.31 -4.31
N LYS A 49 -6.09 -14.55 -4.57
CA LYS A 49 -6.61 -15.74 -3.87
C LYS A 49 -6.46 -15.66 -2.34
N ILE A 50 -5.31 -15.21 -1.84
CA ILE A 50 -5.06 -15.08 -0.40
C ILE A 50 -6.01 -14.02 0.22
N LEU A 51 -6.12 -12.85 -0.44
CA LEU A 51 -7.03 -11.78 -0.03
C LEU A 51 -8.48 -12.23 -0.02
N LEU A 52 -8.92 -12.93 -1.08
CA LEU A 52 -10.29 -13.40 -1.21
C LEU A 52 -10.65 -14.44 -0.13
N ASN A 53 -9.74 -15.38 0.16
CA ASN A 53 -9.95 -16.36 1.24
C ASN A 53 -10.04 -15.69 2.61
N ALA A 54 -9.11 -14.78 2.93
CA ALA A 54 -9.13 -14.04 4.18
C ALA A 54 -10.42 -13.19 4.31
N PHE A 55 -10.79 -12.48 3.25
CA PHE A 55 -12.03 -11.69 3.19
C PHE A 55 -13.28 -12.56 3.39
N ASN A 56 -13.38 -13.71 2.72
CA ASN A 56 -14.53 -14.61 2.86
C ASN A 56 -14.70 -15.10 4.32
N ARG A 57 -13.58 -15.38 5.01
CA ARG A 57 -13.57 -15.76 6.44
C ARG A 57 -13.94 -14.59 7.38
N LEU A 58 -13.82 -13.35 6.91
CA LEU A 58 -14.15 -12.13 7.65
C LEU A 58 -15.61 -11.67 7.43
N GLN A 59 -16.11 -11.77 6.20
CA GLN A 59 -17.39 -11.21 5.74
C GLN A 59 -18.61 -11.70 6.54
N SER A 60 -18.55 -12.89 7.12
CA SER A 60 -19.63 -13.48 7.94
C SER A 60 -20.11 -12.63 9.13
N LYS A 61 -19.45 -11.48 9.41
CA LYS A 61 -19.71 -10.65 10.58
C LYS A 61 -19.96 -9.16 10.31
N GLN A 62 -19.77 -8.64 9.09
CA GLN A 62 -19.80 -7.18 8.84
C GLN A 62 -20.28 -6.80 7.43
N ASP A 63 -20.90 -5.61 7.30
CA ASP A 63 -21.21 -4.97 6.01
C ASP A 63 -19.94 -4.32 5.43
N LEU A 64 -19.09 -5.16 4.86
CA LEU A 64 -17.76 -4.82 4.36
C LEU A 64 -17.58 -5.37 2.95
N ARG A 65 -16.93 -4.60 2.08
CA ARG A 65 -16.57 -5.02 0.70
C ARG A 65 -15.07 -5.24 0.57
N LEU A 66 -14.66 -5.99 -0.46
CA LEU A 66 -13.28 -6.05 -0.91
C LEU A 66 -13.15 -5.27 -2.23
N VAL A 67 -12.17 -4.38 -2.31
CA VAL A 67 -11.78 -3.75 -3.57
C VAL A 67 -10.42 -4.32 -3.99
N LEU A 68 -10.31 -4.86 -5.19
CA LEU A 68 -9.05 -5.34 -5.76
C LEU A 68 -8.63 -4.41 -6.90
N CYS A 69 -7.41 -3.90 -6.81
CA CYS A 69 -6.75 -3.15 -7.87
C CYS A 69 -5.53 -3.94 -8.36
N PRO A 70 -5.69 -4.81 -9.37
CA PRO A 70 -4.58 -5.58 -9.92
C PRO A 70 -3.47 -4.67 -10.46
N ARG A 71 -2.21 -5.06 -10.30
CA ARG A 71 -1.08 -4.28 -10.83
C ARG A 71 -1.13 -4.12 -12.35
N HIS A 72 -1.75 -5.07 -13.05
CA HIS A 72 -1.86 -5.08 -14.50
C HIS A 72 -3.33 -5.27 -14.93
N ILE A 73 -3.89 -4.28 -15.61
CA ILE A 73 -5.32 -4.26 -16.00
C ILE A 73 -5.71 -5.44 -16.91
N HIS A 74 -4.81 -5.95 -17.74
CA HIS A 74 -5.12 -7.11 -18.59
C HIS A 74 -5.50 -8.38 -17.78
N ARG A 75 -5.23 -8.40 -16.46
CA ARG A 75 -5.61 -9.49 -15.55
C ARG A 75 -7.02 -9.36 -14.97
N VAL A 76 -7.76 -8.29 -15.26
CA VAL A 76 -9.10 -8.08 -14.68
C VAL A 76 -10.00 -9.29 -14.89
N GLU A 77 -10.01 -9.88 -16.10
CA GLU A 77 -10.82 -11.08 -16.38
C GLU A 77 -10.40 -12.31 -15.57
N GLU A 78 -9.09 -12.48 -15.34
CA GLU A 78 -8.53 -13.55 -14.50
C GLU A 78 -9.02 -13.39 -13.05
N VAL A 79 -8.90 -12.18 -12.50
CA VAL A 79 -9.32 -11.87 -11.13
C VAL A 79 -10.84 -12.04 -10.97
N VAL A 80 -11.64 -11.61 -11.95
CA VAL A 80 -13.10 -11.86 -11.94
C VAL A 80 -13.42 -13.36 -11.88
N LYS A 81 -12.67 -14.21 -12.60
CA LYS A 81 -12.84 -15.66 -12.52
C LYS A 81 -12.49 -16.21 -11.14
N GLU A 82 -11.42 -15.73 -10.51
CA GLU A 82 -11.05 -16.13 -9.15
C GLU A 82 -12.15 -15.80 -8.13
N VAL A 83 -12.70 -14.58 -8.20
CA VAL A 83 -13.81 -14.15 -7.34
C VAL A 83 -15.01 -15.08 -7.50
N LYS A 84 -15.41 -15.38 -8.75
CA LYS A 84 -16.54 -16.29 -9.03
C LYS A 84 -16.28 -17.71 -8.53
N ASN A 85 -15.05 -18.21 -8.65
CA ASN A 85 -14.67 -19.54 -8.16
C ASN A 85 -14.82 -19.68 -6.65
N MET A 86 -14.70 -18.58 -5.90
CA MET A 86 -14.97 -18.51 -4.46
C MET A 86 -16.45 -18.29 -4.11
N ARG A 87 -17.34 -18.30 -5.12
CA ARG A 87 -18.79 -18.02 -4.97
C ARG A 87 -19.08 -16.62 -4.42
N LEU A 88 -18.14 -15.69 -4.59
CA LEU A 88 -18.33 -14.27 -4.30
C LEU A 88 -18.87 -13.56 -5.54
N ARG A 89 -19.63 -12.48 -5.36
CA ARG A 89 -20.20 -11.68 -6.44
C ARG A 89 -19.21 -10.60 -6.89
N PRO A 90 -18.60 -10.70 -8.09
CA PRO A 90 -17.73 -9.65 -8.59
C PRO A 90 -18.54 -8.49 -9.18
N LYS A 91 -17.92 -7.31 -9.17
CA LYS A 91 -18.32 -6.13 -9.93
C LYS A 91 -17.07 -5.50 -10.56
N LEU A 92 -17.18 -4.98 -11.78
CA LEU A 92 -16.16 -4.06 -12.31
C LEU A 92 -16.45 -2.65 -11.84
N PHE A 93 -15.42 -1.88 -11.50
CA PHE A 93 -15.61 -0.50 -11.04
C PHE A 93 -16.29 0.37 -12.09
N SER A 94 -15.93 0.20 -13.37
CA SER A 94 -16.56 0.89 -14.51
C SER A 94 -18.04 0.56 -14.74
N ASP A 95 -18.56 -0.53 -14.16
CA ASP A 95 -19.94 -0.97 -14.34
C ASP A 95 -20.84 -0.45 -13.21
N GLU A 96 -21.53 0.66 -13.45
CA GLU A 96 -22.43 1.26 -12.45
C GLU A 96 -23.75 0.51 -12.24
N SER A 97 -24.08 -0.47 -13.08
CA SER A 97 -25.37 -1.16 -13.06
C SER A 97 -25.55 -2.05 -11.83
N SER A 98 -24.45 -2.64 -11.34
CA SER A 98 -24.48 -3.52 -10.18
C SER A 98 -24.19 -2.75 -8.89
N LYS A 99 -25.14 -2.78 -7.96
CA LYS A 99 -24.97 -2.27 -6.59
C LYS A 99 -24.79 -3.38 -5.55
N ASP A 100 -25.00 -4.63 -5.94
CA ASP A 100 -24.94 -5.80 -5.05
C ASP A 100 -23.76 -6.70 -5.43
N TYR A 101 -22.64 -6.52 -4.74
CA TYR A 101 -21.37 -7.18 -5.05
C TYR A 101 -20.55 -7.42 -3.78
N ASP A 102 -19.81 -8.52 -3.68
CA ASP A 102 -18.90 -8.75 -2.55
C ASP A 102 -17.53 -8.13 -2.82
N VAL A 103 -17.09 -8.20 -4.09
CA VAL A 103 -15.77 -7.77 -4.53
C VAL A 103 -15.89 -6.82 -5.72
N CYS A 104 -15.30 -5.63 -5.62
CA CYS A 104 -15.15 -4.70 -6.73
C CYS A 104 -13.74 -4.81 -7.31
N ILE A 105 -13.62 -4.97 -8.62
CA ILE A 105 -12.34 -5.03 -9.35
C ILE A 105 -12.16 -3.70 -10.08
N VAL A 106 -11.08 -3.00 -9.78
CA VAL A 106 -10.73 -1.73 -10.44
C VAL A 106 -10.07 -2.04 -11.78
N ASP A 107 -10.76 -1.68 -12.85
CA ASP A 107 -10.39 -1.97 -14.25
C ASP A 107 -9.89 -0.72 -15.01
N SER A 108 -9.55 0.34 -14.28
CA SER A 108 -9.07 1.62 -14.81
C SER A 108 -7.82 2.11 -14.09
N MET A 109 -6.92 2.78 -14.84
CA MET A 109 -5.69 3.35 -14.27
C MET A 109 -5.97 4.67 -13.55
N GLY A 110 -5.07 5.06 -12.64
CA GLY A 110 -5.05 6.41 -12.06
C GLY A 110 -6.06 6.65 -10.93
N LEU A 111 -6.80 5.63 -10.51
CA LEU A 111 -7.82 5.75 -9.45
C LEU A 111 -7.33 5.34 -8.07
N LEU A 112 -6.12 4.78 -7.96
CA LEU A 112 -5.66 4.12 -6.74
C LEU A 112 -5.61 5.07 -5.53
N SER A 113 -5.22 6.34 -5.74
CA SER A 113 -5.22 7.38 -4.70
C SER A 113 -6.61 7.62 -4.11
N SER A 114 -7.64 7.67 -4.96
CA SER A 114 -9.04 7.82 -4.52
C SER A 114 -9.51 6.64 -3.67
N PHE A 115 -9.06 5.42 -3.97
CA PHE A 115 -9.36 4.26 -3.15
C PHE A 115 -8.60 4.29 -1.83
N TYR A 116 -7.31 4.62 -1.82
CA TYR A 116 -6.54 4.76 -0.58
C TYR A 116 -7.16 5.77 0.38
N ALA A 117 -7.65 6.90 -0.13
CA ALA A 117 -8.28 7.94 0.69
C ALA A 117 -9.59 7.50 1.36
N ALA A 118 -10.26 6.46 0.82
CA ALA A 118 -11.53 5.93 1.35
C ALA A 118 -11.40 4.57 2.04
N ALA A 119 -10.27 3.87 1.87
CA ALA A 119 -10.09 2.49 2.32
C ALA A 119 -10.00 2.39 3.85
N SER A 120 -10.77 1.47 4.44
CA SER A 120 -10.70 1.15 5.87
C SER A 120 -9.37 0.48 6.22
N ILE A 121 -8.84 -0.35 5.31
CA ILE A 121 -7.52 -0.97 5.37
C ILE A 121 -7.00 -1.10 3.94
N SER A 122 -5.70 -0.89 3.73
CA SER A 122 -5.02 -1.19 2.47
C SER A 122 -3.98 -2.29 2.66
N PHE A 123 -4.13 -3.39 1.94
CA PHE A 123 -3.05 -4.33 1.68
C PHE A 123 -2.26 -3.88 0.44
N VAL A 124 -0.97 -3.63 0.59
CA VAL A 124 -0.08 -3.24 -0.52
C VAL A 124 0.56 -4.47 -1.12
N GLY A 125 0.17 -4.82 -2.35
CA GLY A 125 0.55 -6.03 -3.06
C GLY A 125 1.99 -6.06 -3.56
N GLY A 126 2.29 -7.10 -4.34
CA GLY A 126 3.65 -7.48 -4.73
C GLY A 126 4.51 -7.90 -3.54
N SER A 127 3.91 -8.17 -2.39
CA SER A 127 4.57 -8.28 -1.10
C SER A 127 4.33 -9.63 -0.41
N LEU A 128 3.24 -10.34 -0.72
CA LEU A 128 3.04 -11.74 -0.33
C LEU A 128 3.60 -12.73 -1.36
N VAL A 129 4.08 -12.22 -2.49
CA VAL A 129 4.80 -12.95 -3.52
C VAL A 129 6.16 -12.29 -3.76
N PRO A 130 7.19 -13.00 -4.26
CA PRO A 130 8.56 -12.48 -4.41
C PRO A 130 8.69 -11.48 -5.57
N ARG A 131 7.98 -10.34 -5.49
CA ARG A 131 7.96 -9.25 -6.47
C ARG A 131 8.60 -7.96 -5.95
N GLY A 132 8.83 -7.86 -4.63
CA GLY A 132 9.61 -6.81 -3.99
C GLY A 132 8.81 -5.65 -3.42
N GLY A 133 7.48 -5.78 -3.39
CA GLY A 133 6.56 -4.82 -2.81
C GLY A 133 6.27 -3.63 -3.73
N HIS A 134 5.22 -2.90 -3.38
CA HIS A 134 4.85 -1.63 -4.00
C HIS A 134 4.93 -0.48 -2.99
N ASN A 135 4.60 0.73 -3.45
CA ASN A 135 4.76 1.96 -2.69
C ASN A 135 3.78 2.06 -1.50
N LEU A 136 4.31 2.12 -0.26
CA LEU A 136 3.54 2.35 0.97
C LEU A 136 3.29 3.84 1.26
N ILE A 137 4.03 4.74 0.61
CA ILE A 137 4.02 6.16 0.93
C ILE A 137 2.67 6.79 0.54
N GLU A 138 2.11 6.38 -0.60
CA GLU A 138 0.82 6.89 -1.07
C GLU A 138 -0.34 6.54 -0.10
N PRO A 139 -0.57 5.28 0.31
CA PRO A 139 -1.60 4.99 1.31
C PRO A 139 -1.33 5.70 2.64
N ALA A 140 -0.05 5.82 3.04
CA ALA A 140 0.34 6.47 4.29
C ALA A 140 0.00 7.96 4.30
N ALA A 141 0.32 8.68 3.21
CA ALA A 141 -0.01 10.08 3.04
C ALA A 141 -1.53 10.30 3.15
N LEU A 142 -2.29 9.39 2.56
CA LEU A 142 -3.76 9.42 2.53
C LEU A 142 -4.41 8.90 3.81
N GLY A 143 -3.61 8.37 4.75
CA GLY A 143 -4.07 7.92 6.07
C GLY A 143 -4.86 6.61 6.03
N SER A 144 -4.55 5.74 5.07
CA SER A 144 -5.06 4.37 5.10
C SER A 144 -4.17 3.52 6.03
N PRO A 145 -4.75 2.71 6.94
CA PRO A 145 -4.01 1.68 7.66
C PRO A 145 -3.42 0.63 6.69
N ILE A 146 -2.17 0.22 6.91
CA ILE A 146 -1.41 -0.56 5.93
C ILE A 146 -1.08 -1.97 6.43
N LEU A 147 -1.45 -2.96 5.62
CA LEU A 147 -0.93 -4.34 5.70
C LEU A 147 0.04 -4.58 4.54
N ILE A 148 1.12 -5.31 4.78
CA ILE A 148 2.09 -5.66 3.74
C ILE A 148 2.71 -7.04 3.98
N GLY A 149 3.06 -7.75 2.92
CA GLY A 149 3.81 -9.01 3.01
C GLY A 149 5.32 -8.85 3.19
N PRO A 150 6.06 -9.96 3.36
CA PRO A 150 7.49 -9.94 3.68
C PRO A 150 8.40 -9.62 2.48
N HIS A 151 7.91 -9.77 1.24
CA HIS A 151 8.72 -9.57 0.04
C HIS A 151 8.79 -8.10 -0.36
N VAL A 152 9.62 -7.31 0.34
CA VAL A 152 9.66 -5.84 0.21
C VAL A 152 10.99 -5.27 -0.26
N PHE A 153 11.83 -6.06 -0.95
CA PHE A 153 13.20 -5.66 -1.29
C PHE A 153 13.33 -4.35 -2.11
N ASN A 154 12.29 -3.92 -2.83
CA ASN A 154 12.30 -2.62 -3.55
C ASN A 154 12.05 -1.41 -2.62
N PHE A 155 11.54 -1.66 -1.43
CA PHE A 155 11.11 -0.68 -0.43
C PHE A 155 11.64 -1.01 0.98
N GLU A 156 12.69 -1.83 1.09
CA GLU A 156 13.20 -2.39 2.36
C GLU A 156 13.40 -1.31 3.42
N ASP A 157 14.19 -0.27 3.11
CA ASP A 157 14.49 0.84 4.04
C ASP A 157 13.23 1.62 4.47
N ILE A 158 12.25 1.75 3.58
CA ILE A 158 10.99 2.45 3.86
C ILE A 158 10.11 1.57 4.75
N VAL A 159 9.97 0.28 4.43
CA VAL A 159 9.17 -0.65 5.22
C VAL A 159 9.74 -0.81 6.62
N GLN A 160 11.07 -0.88 6.77
CA GLN A 160 11.70 -0.95 8.09
C GLN A 160 11.38 0.29 8.96
N GLN A 161 11.39 1.49 8.38
CA GLN A 161 10.95 2.69 9.11
C GLN A 161 9.49 2.58 9.56
N PHE A 162 8.62 2.07 8.71
CA PHE A 162 7.20 1.91 9.04
C PHE A 162 6.97 0.85 10.12
N LEU A 163 7.73 -0.25 10.12
CA LEU A 163 7.63 -1.28 11.16
C LEU A 163 8.14 -0.77 12.50
N ASN A 164 9.26 -0.05 12.53
CA ASN A 164 9.84 0.48 13.77
C ASN A 164 8.93 1.48 14.49
N ASP A 165 8.09 2.19 13.73
CA ASP A 165 7.16 3.21 14.24
C ASP A 165 5.72 2.69 14.36
N ASP A 166 5.46 1.37 14.32
CA ASP A 166 4.11 0.78 14.34
C ASP A 166 3.15 1.49 13.36
N ALA A 167 3.62 1.71 12.13
CA ALA A 167 2.92 2.42 11.07
C ALA A 167 2.41 1.50 9.94
N CYS A 168 2.85 0.25 9.91
CA CYS A 168 2.24 -0.80 9.11
C CYS A 168 2.30 -2.14 9.88
N ILE A 169 1.55 -3.14 9.40
CA ILE A 169 1.61 -4.50 9.94
C ILE A 169 2.11 -5.43 8.84
N MET A 170 3.15 -6.20 9.16
CA MET A 170 3.65 -7.26 8.29
C MET A 170 2.84 -8.54 8.48
N VAL A 171 2.42 -9.16 7.37
CA VAL A 171 1.64 -10.40 7.34
C VAL A 171 2.25 -11.38 6.36
N SER A 172 2.53 -12.61 6.76
CA SER A 172 3.32 -13.56 5.98
C SER A 172 2.49 -14.59 5.21
N ASN A 173 1.21 -14.72 5.56
CA ASN A 173 0.31 -15.74 5.03
C ASN A 173 -1.16 -15.31 5.21
N GLU A 174 -2.09 -16.16 4.75
CA GLU A 174 -3.53 -15.92 4.82
C GLU A 174 -4.05 -15.72 6.26
N ASP A 175 -3.58 -16.51 7.22
CA ASP A 175 -4.05 -16.44 8.61
C ASP A 175 -3.59 -15.16 9.29
N GLU A 176 -2.34 -14.74 9.07
CA GLU A 176 -1.82 -13.46 9.54
C GLU A 176 -2.51 -12.28 8.86
N LEU A 177 -2.80 -12.38 7.56
CA LEU A 177 -3.56 -11.37 6.82
C LEU A 177 -4.97 -11.22 7.43
N LEU A 178 -5.67 -12.33 7.66
CA LEU A 178 -6.97 -12.34 8.33
C LEU A 178 -6.90 -11.74 9.74
N ALA A 179 -5.87 -12.10 10.52
CA ALA A 179 -5.69 -11.58 11.87
C ALA A 179 -5.43 -10.06 11.85
N GLY A 180 -4.59 -9.57 10.95
CA GLY A 180 -4.32 -8.14 10.77
C GLY A 180 -5.56 -7.36 10.32
N MET A 181 -6.33 -7.91 9.37
CA MET A 181 -7.60 -7.33 8.94
C MET A 181 -8.58 -7.23 10.11
N LYS A 182 -8.80 -8.33 10.85
CA LYS A 182 -9.68 -8.36 12.03
C LYS A 182 -9.24 -7.37 13.10
N PHE A 183 -7.95 -7.35 13.43
CA PHE A 183 -7.41 -6.46 14.45
C PHE A 183 -7.72 -5.00 14.16
N LEU A 184 -7.46 -4.54 12.93
CA LEU A 184 -7.67 -3.15 12.55
C LEU A 184 -9.16 -2.79 12.43
N ILE A 185 -9.98 -3.71 11.92
CA ILE A 185 -11.43 -3.52 11.79
C ILE A 185 -12.12 -3.47 13.15
N ASP A 186 -11.81 -4.41 14.03
CA ASP A 186 -12.45 -4.51 15.35
C ASP A 186 -11.91 -3.43 16.32
N ASN A 187 -10.78 -2.78 15.99
CA ASN A 187 -10.15 -1.75 16.81
C ASN A 187 -9.89 -0.45 16.02
N LEU A 188 -10.95 0.30 15.73
CA LEU A 188 -10.86 1.57 14.97
C LEU A 188 -9.87 2.61 15.55
N SER A 189 -9.72 2.64 16.88
CA SER A 189 -8.71 3.49 17.53
C SER A 189 -7.28 3.08 17.14
N MET A 190 -7.00 1.78 17.10
CA MET A 190 -5.70 1.27 16.66
C MET A 190 -5.49 1.55 15.18
N ALA A 191 -6.48 1.30 14.32
CA ALA A 191 -6.40 1.63 12.90
C ALA A 191 -6.06 3.11 12.66
N THR A 192 -6.71 4.01 13.40
CA THR A 192 -6.43 5.46 13.35
C THR A 192 -5.00 5.78 13.80
N GLN A 193 -4.49 5.10 14.83
CA GLN A 193 -3.12 5.29 15.31
C GLN A 193 -2.09 4.83 14.27
N TYR A 194 -2.25 3.66 13.68
CA TYR A 194 -1.37 3.15 12.60
C TYR A 194 -1.34 4.12 11.42
N ALA A 195 -2.52 4.53 10.92
CA ALA A 195 -2.63 5.50 9.84
C ALA A 195 -1.96 6.85 10.17
N ARG A 196 -2.12 7.34 11.41
CA ARG A 196 -1.50 8.59 11.86
C ARG A 196 0.03 8.48 11.88
N ARG A 197 0.58 7.38 12.41
CA ARG A 197 2.04 7.15 12.46
C ARG A 197 2.59 7.03 11.04
N ALA A 198 1.91 6.29 10.15
CA ALA A 198 2.27 6.21 8.73
C ALA A 198 2.35 7.60 8.07
N ARG A 199 1.32 8.44 8.26
CA ARG A 199 1.33 9.81 7.74
C ARG A 199 2.48 10.64 8.31
N GLN A 200 2.77 10.51 9.62
CA GLN A 200 3.89 11.23 10.25
C GLN A 200 5.25 10.84 9.65
N ILE A 201 5.47 9.57 9.32
CA ILE A 201 6.70 9.15 8.64
C ILE A 201 6.82 9.84 7.28
N VAL A 202 5.72 9.91 6.52
CA VAL A 202 5.72 10.63 5.23
C VAL A 202 6.05 12.10 5.43
N GLU A 203 5.37 12.81 6.34
CA GLU A 203 5.63 14.24 6.59
C GLU A 203 7.07 14.52 7.05
N ARG A 204 7.67 13.65 7.87
CA ARG A 204 9.06 13.79 8.33
C ARG A 204 10.10 13.61 7.22
N ASN A 205 9.78 12.83 6.18
CA ASN A 205 10.69 12.51 5.08
C ASN A 205 10.43 13.33 3.80
N LYS A 206 9.41 14.18 3.78
CA LYS A 206 9.18 15.16 2.71
C LYS A 206 10.33 16.16 2.62
N GLY A 207 10.57 16.67 1.42
CA GLY A 207 11.68 17.58 1.11
C GLY A 207 13.00 16.86 0.80
N SER A 208 13.02 15.51 0.77
CA SER A 208 14.21 14.74 0.44
C SER A 208 14.76 15.09 -0.94
N SER A 209 13.89 15.42 -1.91
CA SER A 209 14.29 15.87 -3.25
C SER A 209 14.98 17.23 -3.24
N GLU A 210 14.51 18.19 -2.41
CA GLU A 210 15.13 19.51 -2.28
C GLU A 210 16.50 19.41 -1.59
N VAL A 211 16.63 18.53 -0.59
CA VAL A 211 17.90 18.23 0.08
C VAL A 211 18.88 17.58 -0.90
N GLN A 212 18.43 16.57 -1.65
CA GLN A 212 19.25 15.90 -2.67
C GLN A 212 19.68 16.86 -3.78
N ALA A 213 18.78 17.68 -4.29
CA ALA A 213 19.08 18.71 -5.28
C ALA A 213 20.09 19.73 -4.75
N SER A 214 19.90 20.21 -3.52
CA SER A 214 20.82 21.16 -2.86
C SER A 214 22.23 20.58 -2.73
N TYR A 215 22.35 19.28 -2.45
CA TYR A 215 23.65 18.62 -2.37
C TYR A 215 24.31 18.48 -3.74
N ILE A 216 23.55 18.06 -4.76
CA ILE A 216 24.03 17.97 -6.14
C ILE A 216 24.50 19.36 -6.63
N ILE A 217 23.71 20.41 -6.41
CA ILE A 217 24.06 21.80 -6.77
C ILE A 217 25.36 22.24 -6.06
N LYS A 218 25.48 21.95 -4.75
CA LYS A 218 26.68 22.25 -3.97
C LYS A 218 27.94 21.54 -4.51
N GLN A 219 27.81 20.30 -5.00
CA GLN A 219 28.92 19.53 -5.58
C GLN A 219 29.24 19.92 -7.03
N LEU A 220 28.24 20.37 -7.80
CA LEU A 220 28.43 20.85 -9.18
C LEU A 220 28.96 22.29 -9.25
N GLY A 221 29.01 23.01 -8.14
CA GLY A 221 29.71 24.29 -8.05
C GLY A 221 29.00 25.47 -8.70
N GLU A 222 27.69 25.38 -8.98
CA GLU A 222 26.91 26.56 -9.37
C GLU A 222 26.77 27.49 -8.15
N LYS A 223 27.67 28.48 -8.08
CA LYS A 223 27.44 29.68 -7.29
C LYS A 223 26.18 30.34 -7.83
N SER A 224 25.19 30.51 -6.97
CA SER A 224 24.05 31.40 -7.17
C SER A 224 24.49 32.79 -7.64
#